data_AF-A0AAF3J7Y2-F1
#
_entry.id   AF-A0AAF3J7Y2-F1
#
_cell.length_a   1.000
_cell.length_b   1.000
_cell.length_c   1.000
_cell.angle_alpha   90.00
_cell.angle_beta   90.00
_cell.angle_gamma   90.00
#
_symmetry.space_group_name_H-M   'P 1'
#
loop_
_entity.id
_entity.type
_entity.pdbx_description
1 polymer ?
#
loop_
_entity_poly.entity_id
_entity_poly.type
_entity_poly.pdbx_seq_one_letter_code
_entity_poly.pdbx_strand_id
1 'polypeptide(L)'
;MAVASTRCLLGTLQRTYATTQHYIPLSVKSVEKSRPIETLLDDYKKVHFDDTITADDQAVQHLKQELFRGSRSALASAITLVESRNPQKRARGNVLLQELLAAERKKHAEKGQDAMIYRIAISGSPGVGKSSFIETLGTELIEKRNKKVAILTVDPTSASTGGSLLGDLTRMQELSKNPRAFIRQSPTSGSLGGVTRGTHEAIILCEGAGYDVVIIETVGVGQSEYAVAEMCDLFCLLLSPAHGDELQGVKRGIMELADLLVVTKDDGDLETKAKITQAEYISALKFMRPRIRNWKPRVLRSSIMKPESVSKVCDEMYDFWEHISSNGTLMEKRKSQLTKWMWSHVRDEIMNVFSKHPRIASLTATLEQEVQSGKITPGLAAEKLIRVFFGI
;
A
#
# COMPACT_ATOMS: atom_id res chain seq x y z
N MET A 1 73.11 20.42 -28.79
CA MET A 1 72.41 20.33 -30.09
C MET A 1 71.37 19.23 -29.99
N ALA A 2 70.10 19.55 -30.30
CA ALA A 2 68.86 18.72 -30.35
C ALA A 2 68.48 17.99 -29.04
N VAL A 3 67.54 18.44 -28.19
CA VAL A 3 66.08 18.68 -28.33
C VAL A 3 65.26 17.43 -28.67
N ALA A 4 64.62 16.85 -27.65
CA ALA A 4 63.31 16.21 -27.75
C ALA A 4 62.62 16.24 -26.38
N SER A 5 61.52 16.99 -26.31
CA SER A 5 60.67 17.17 -25.13
C SER A 5 59.59 16.10 -25.06
N THR A 6 59.31 15.55 -23.88
CA THR A 6 58.04 14.87 -23.63
C THR A 6 57.47 15.37 -22.31
N ARG A 7 56.49 16.27 -22.41
CA ARG A 7 55.70 16.80 -21.29
C ARG A 7 54.71 15.75 -20.82
N CYS A 8 54.64 15.61 -19.49
CA CYS A 8 53.66 14.86 -18.73
C CYS A 8 52.24 15.42 -18.97
N LEU A 9 51.29 14.58 -19.40
CA LEU A 9 49.87 14.90 -19.53
C LEU A 9 49.14 14.45 -18.24
N LEU A 10 48.77 15.41 -17.40
CA LEU A 10 47.75 15.26 -16.36
C LEU A 10 46.38 15.23 -17.05
N GLY A 11 45.79 14.03 -17.15
CA GLY A 11 44.41 13.82 -17.60
C GLY A 11 43.56 13.27 -16.46
N THR A 12 42.84 14.16 -15.77
CA THR A 12 41.78 13.82 -14.80
C THR A 12 40.55 13.32 -15.56
N LEU A 13 40.32 12.00 -15.54
CA LEU A 13 39.10 11.36 -16.01
C LEU A 13 37.99 11.51 -14.95
N GLN A 14 37.16 12.54 -15.08
CA GLN A 14 35.83 12.56 -14.46
C GLN A 14 34.93 11.55 -15.18
N ARG A 15 34.53 10.48 -14.48
CA ARG A 15 33.46 9.58 -14.92
C ARG A 15 32.13 10.33 -14.91
N THR A 16 31.62 10.62 -16.11
CA THR A 16 30.27 11.09 -16.36
C THR A 16 29.26 9.99 -16.02
N TYR A 17 28.40 10.25 -15.02
CA TYR A 17 27.16 9.50 -14.81
C TYR A 17 26.17 9.87 -15.91
N ALA A 18 26.02 9.01 -16.91
CA ALA A 18 24.96 9.13 -17.91
C ALA A 18 23.62 8.79 -17.24
N THR A 19 22.85 9.82 -16.88
CA THR A 19 21.42 9.69 -16.62
C THR A 19 20.71 9.84 -17.96
N THR A 20 20.16 8.74 -18.47
CA THR A 20 19.25 8.72 -19.62
C THR A 20 17.95 9.43 -19.25
N GLN A 21 17.94 10.77 -19.39
CA GLN A 21 16.69 11.52 -19.47
C GLN A 21 16.07 11.26 -20.85
N HIS A 22 14.91 10.61 -20.88
CA HIS A 22 14.07 10.61 -22.06
C HIS A 22 13.56 12.03 -22.31
N TYR A 23 14.33 12.79 -23.10
CA TYR A 23 13.91 14.04 -23.69
C TYR A 23 12.89 13.74 -24.79
N ILE A 24 11.63 14.12 -24.58
CA ILE A 24 10.66 14.21 -25.68
C ILE A 24 10.98 15.50 -26.43
N PRO A 25 11.35 15.47 -27.73
CA PRO A 25 11.58 16.69 -28.48
C PRO A 25 10.25 17.42 -28.65
N LEU A 26 10.11 18.58 -28.02
CA LEU A 26 9.03 19.52 -28.32
C LEU A 26 9.28 20.07 -29.72
N SER A 27 8.66 19.45 -30.72
CA SER A 27 8.43 20.06 -32.02
C SER A 27 7.64 21.35 -31.79
N VAL A 28 8.31 22.49 -31.94
CA VAL A 28 7.69 23.82 -31.95
C VAL A 28 6.86 23.91 -33.23
N LYS A 29 5.60 23.46 -33.16
CA LYS A 29 4.56 23.80 -34.13
C LYS A 29 3.59 24.77 -33.45
N SER A 30 3.56 25.98 -33.98
CA SER A 30 2.52 27.02 -33.83
C SER A 30 2.12 27.42 -32.41
N VAL A 31 2.30 28.71 -32.11
CA VAL A 31 1.73 29.40 -30.94
C VAL A 31 0.21 29.21 -30.92
N GLU A 32 -0.27 28.21 -30.16
CA GLU A 32 -1.67 28.17 -29.75
C GLU A 32 -1.91 29.40 -28.86
N LYS A 33 -2.88 30.23 -29.23
CA LYS A 33 -3.37 31.33 -28.39
C LYS A 33 -3.61 30.75 -26.98
N SER A 34 -2.95 31.32 -25.97
CA SER A 34 -3.12 30.94 -24.57
C SER A 34 -4.61 30.92 -24.25
N ARG A 35 -5.17 29.74 -23.95
CA ARG A 35 -6.60 29.61 -23.64
C ARG A 35 -6.94 30.48 -22.43
N PRO A 36 -8.14 31.11 -22.41
CA PRO A 36 -8.59 31.87 -21.24
C PRO A 36 -8.57 31.02 -19.97
N ILE A 37 -8.21 31.63 -18.84
CA ILE A 37 -8.03 30.91 -17.59
C ILE A 37 -9.35 30.32 -17.07
N GLU A 38 -10.47 30.97 -17.36
CA GLU A 38 -11.82 30.50 -17.05
C GLU A 38 -12.12 29.17 -17.75
N THR A 39 -11.74 29.04 -19.02
CA THR A 39 -11.87 27.78 -19.77
C THR A 39 -10.98 26.68 -19.18
N LEU A 40 -9.76 27.02 -18.78
CA LEU A 40 -8.87 26.08 -18.10
C LEU A 40 -9.43 25.62 -16.74
N LEU A 41 -10.13 26.50 -16.01
CA LEU A 41 -10.76 26.18 -14.73
C LEU A 41 -11.98 25.27 -14.88
N ASP A 42 -12.80 25.46 -15.93
CA ASP A 42 -13.93 24.58 -16.22
C ASP A 42 -13.49 23.19 -16.69
N ASP A 43 -12.46 23.12 -17.55
CA ASP A 43 -11.84 21.86 -17.94
C ASP A 43 -11.23 21.16 -16.72
N TYR A 44 -10.56 21.92 -15.86
CA TYR A 44 -9.99 21.42 -14.61
C TYR A 44 -11.05 20.80 -13.68
N LYS A 45 -12.23 21.42 -13.51
CA LYS A 45 -13.32 20.81 -12.72
C LYS A 45 -13.74 19.44 -13.27
N LYS A 46 -13.96 19.35 -14.58
CA LYS A 46 -14.34 18.09 -15.27
C LYS A 46 -13.23 17.02 -15.20
N VAL A 47 -11.96 17.45 -15.16
CA VAL A 47 -10.80 16.57 -15.05
C VAL A 47 -10.62 16.01 -13.63
N HIS A 48 -11.27 16.58 -12.62
CA HIS A 48 -11.12 16.13 -11.23
C HIS A 48 -12.37 15.44 -10.69
N PHE A 49 -13.56 15.88 -11.11
CA PHE A 49 -14.85 15.42 -10.63
C PHE A 49 -15.77 15.11 -11.83
N ASP A 50 -16.24 13.86 -11.91
CA ASP A 50 -17.25 13.44 -12.88
C ASP A 50 -18.45 12.86 -12.12
N ASP A 51 -19.51 13.65 -12.06
CA ASP A 51 -20.74 13.33 -11.34
C ASP A 51 -21.84 12.81 -12.29
N THR A 52 -21.50 12.54 -13.55
CA THR A 52 -22.48 12.09 -14.56
C THR A 52 -22.76 10.58 -14.51
N ILE A 53 -21.85 9.82 -13.91
CA ILE A 53 -21.97 8.36 -13.78
C ILE A 53 -22.90 8.03 -12.60
N THR A 54 -23.93 7.24 -12.86
CA THR A 54 -24.89 6.78 -11.86
C THR A 54 -24.83 5.27 -11.66
N ALA A 55 -25.58 4.75 -10.68
CA ALA A 55 -25.73 3.32 -10.46
C ALA A 55 -26.25 2.58 -11.71
N ASP A 56 -27.04 3.23 -12.57
CA ASP A 56 -27.62 2.62 -13.76
C ASP A 56 -26.66 2.52 -14.96
N ASP A 57 -25.40 2.99 -14.83
CA ASP A 57 -24.38 2.80 -15.87
C ASP A 57 -24.19 1.30 -16.16
N GLN A 58 -24.35 0.92 -17.43
CA GLN A 58 -24.34 -0.48 -17.86
C GLN A 58 -23.02 -1.19 -17.52
N ALA A 59 -21.88 -0.49 -17.60
CA ALA A 59 -20.59 -1.07 -17.28
C ALA A 59 -20.46 -1.32 -15.77
N VAL A 60 -21.00 -0.42 -14.94
CA VAL A 60 -21.06 -0.60 -13.48
C VAL A 60 -21.94 -1.80 -13.12
N GLN A 61 -23.14 -1.90 -13.68
CA GLN A 61 -24.07 -3.01 -13.39
C GLN A 61 -23.50 -4.37 -13.82
N HIS A 62 -22.91 -4.44 -15.02
CA HIS A 62 -22.25 -5.66 -15.49
C HIS A 62 -21.11 -6.07 -14.56
N LEU A 63 -20.23 -5.13 -14.21
CA LEU A 63 -19.08 -5.42 -13.35
C LEU A 63 -19.51 -5.84 -11.94
N LYS A 64 -20.56 -5.21 -11.39
CA LYS A 64 -21.18 -5.57 -10.12
C LYS A 64 -21.68 -7.02 -10.13
N GLN A 65 -22.41 -7.43 -11.16
CA GLN A 65 -22.94 -8.79 -11.27
C GLN A 65 -21.81 -9.83 -11.31
N GLU A 66 -20.76 -9.57 -12.10
CA GLU A 66 -19.61 -10.47 -12.21
C GLU A 66 -18.79 -10.55 -10.92
N LEU A 67 -18.66 -9.43 -10.19
CA LEU A 67 -18.04 -9.41 -8.86
C LEU A 67 -18.79 -10.29 -7.86
N PHE A 68 -20.12 -10.19 -7.82
CA PHE A 68 -20.94 -11.03 -6.92
C PHE A 68 -20.92 -12.50 -7.31
N ARG A 69 -20.62 -12.83 -8.57
CA ARG A 69 -20.35 -14.21 -9.02
C ARG A 69 -18.93 -14.69 -8.66
N GLY A 70 -18.11 -13.83 -8.07
CA GLY A 70 -16.75 -14.15 -7.63
C GLY A 70 -15.71 -14.12 -8.76
N SER A 71 -15.99 -13.44 -9.88
CA SER A 71 -15.10 -13.38 -11.04
C SER A 71 -13.78 -12.64 -10.73
N ARG A 72 -12.65 -13.32 -10.91
CA ARG A 72 -11.31 -12.76 -10.68
C ARG A 72 -10.96 -11.65 -11.66
N SER A 73 -11.40 -11.76 -12.91
CA SER A 73 -11.16 -10.74 -13.94
C SER A 73 -11.99 -9.48 -13.67
N ALA A 74 -13.22 -9.65 -13.18
CA ALA A 74 -14.06 -8.54 -12.72
C ALA A 74 -13.42 -7.84 -11.51
N LEU A 75 -12.90 -8.58 -10.54
CA LEU A 75 -12.16 -8.02 -9.40
C LEU A 75 -10.94 -7.20 -9.84
N ALA A 76 -10.10 -7.75 -10.71
CA ALA A 76 -8.95 -7.02 -11.26
C ALA A 76 -9.36 -5.75 -12.02
N SER A 77 -10.45 -5.82 -12.79
CA SER A 77 -10.97 -4.68 -13.56
C SER A 77 -11.53 -3.60 -12.63
N ALA A 78 -12.26 -3.99 -11.59
CA ALA A 78 -12.81 -3.08 -10.59
C ALA A 78 -11.70 -2.36 -9.81
N ILE A 79 -10.66 -3.09 -9.40
CA ILE A 79 -9.46 -2.51 -8.77
C ILE A 79 -8.80 -1.50 -9.72
N THR A 80 -8.69 -1.83 -11.00
CA THR A 80 -8.12 -0.92 -12.01
C THR A 80 -8.96 0.35 -12.20
N LEU A 81 -10.29 0.31 -12.02
CA LEU A 81 -11.15 1.49 -12.09
C LEU A 81 -10.87 2.46 -10.93
N VAL A 82 -10.80 1.93 -9.70
CA VAL A 82 -10.61 2.75 -8.50
C VAL A 82 -9.20 3.32 -8.41
N GLU A 83 -8.20 2.58 -8.90
CA GLU A 83 -6.80 3.05 -9.03
C GLU A 83 -6.61 4.07 -10.16
N SER A 84 -7.60 4.26 -11.05
CA SER A 84 -7.44 5.09 -12.24
C SER A 84 -7.40 6.59 -11.92
N ARG A 85 -6.50 7.32 -12.59
CA ARG A 85 -6.52 8.80 -12.55
C ARG A 85 -7.58 9.40 -13.46
N ASN A 86 -8.12 8.61 -14.41
CA ASN A 86 -9.18 9.06 -15.31
C ASN A 86 -10.49 9.30 -14.53
N PRO A 87 -11.13 10.49 -14.65
CA PRO A 87 -12.32 10.84 -13.87
C PRO A 87 -13.50 9.91 -14.05
N GLN A 88 -13.85 9.59 -15.30
CA GLN A 88 -14.95 8.68 -15.63
C GLN A 88 -14.73 7.28 -15.03
N LYS A 89 -13.50 6.75 -15.15
CA LYS A 89 -13.15 5.44 -14.56
C LYS A 89 -13.25 5.48 -13.03
N ARG A 90 -12.75 6.55 -12.41
CA ARG A 90 -12.83 6.77 -10.97
C ARG A 90 -14.28 6.88 -10.49
N ALA A 91 -15.12 7.63 -11.21
CA ALA A 91 -16.54 7.80 -10.91
C ALA A 91 -17.27 6.45 -10.95
N ARG A 92 -17.05 5.65 -11.99
CA ARG A 92 -17.56 4.26 -12.06
C ARG A 92 -17.10 3.40 -10.90
N GLY A 93 -15.82 3.49 -10.54
CA GLY A 93 -15.27 2.79 -9.36
C GLY A 93 -15.95 3.20 -8.06
N ASN A 94 -16.17 4.51 -7.85
CA ASN A 94 -16.85 5.04 -6.67
C ASN A 94 -18.30 4.56 -6.56
N VAL A 95 -19.06 4.61 -7.66
CA VAL A 95 -20.44 4.10 -7.70
C VAL A 95 -20.46 2.60 -7.38
N LEU A 96 -19.55 1.83 -7.97
CA LEU A 96 -19.42 0.40 -7.68
C LEU A 96 -19.12 0.12 -6.20
N LEU A 97 -18.19 0.87 -5.59
CA LEU A 97 -17.87 0.75 -4.17
C LEU A 97 -19.10 1.05 -3.29
N GLN A 98 -19.90 2.06 -3.63
CA GLN A 98 -21.12 2.40 -2.87
C GLN A 98 -22.14 1.27 -2.89
N GLU A 99 -22.37 0.67 -4.06
CA GLU A 99 -23.26 -0.49 -4.24
C GLU A 99 -22.78 -1.69 -3.41
N LEU A 100 -21.48 -1.99 -3.43
CA LEU A 100 -20.89 -3.09 -2.65
C LEU A 100 -21.00 -2.82 -1.15
N LEU A 101 -20.74 -1.59 -0.69
CA LEU A 101 -20.91 -1.23 0.72
C LEU A 101 -22.36 -1.42 1.18
N ALA A 102 -23.35 -1.13 0.34
CA ALA A 102 -24.75 -1.38 0.67
C ALA A 102 -25.05 -2.88 0.81
N ALA A 103 -24.54 -3.70 -0.10
CA ALA A 103 -24.67 -5.16 -0.03
C ALA A 103 -23.98 -5.74 1.21
N GLU A 104 -22.76 -5.30 1.53
CA GLU A 104 -22.02 -5.75 2.70
C GLU A 104 -22.69 -5.34 4.01
N ARG A 105 -23.26 -4.12 4.11
CA ARG A 105 -24.05 -3.72 5.28
C ARG A 105 -25.23 -4.66 5.52
N LYS A 106 -25.93 -5.06 4.45
CA LYS A 106 -27.04 -6.01 4.53
C LYS A 106 -26.56 -7.39 4.98
N LYS A 107 -25.50 -7.91 4.35
CA LYS A 107 -24.89 -9.21 4.70
C LYS A 107 -24.40 -9.24 6.16
N HIS A 108 -23.79 -8.17 6.63
CA HIS A 108 -23.37 -8.01 8.02
C HIS A 108 -24.56 -7.94 8.99
N ALA A 109 -25.66 -7.27 8.62
CA ALA A 109 -26.87 -7.27 9.43
C ALA A 109 -27.49 -8.68 9.57
N GLU A 110 -27.36 -9.52 8.54
CA GLU A 110 -27.92 -10.88 8.52
C GLU A 110 -27.02 -11.92 9.20
N LYS A 111 -25.70 -11.86 8.97
CA LYS A 111 -24.73 -12.89 9.40
C LYS A 111 -23.78 -12.43 10.50
N GLY A 112 -23.87 -11.17 10.92
CA GLY A 112 -22.98 -10.59 11.92
C GLY A 112 -21.51 -10.68 11.52
N GLN A 113 -20.68 -11.10 12.47
CA GLN A 113 -19.23 -11.16 12.32
C GLN A 113 -18.77 -12.10 11.21
N ASP A 114 -19.50 -13.17 10.94
CA ASP A 114 -19.15 -14.17 9.92
C ASP A 114 -19.23 -13.60 8.48
N ALA A 115 -19.87 -12.45 8.30
CA ALA A 115 -19.88 -11.75 7.02
C ALA A 115 -18.57 -11.02 6.69
N MET A 116 -17.78 -10.69 7.72
CA MET A 116 -16.64 -9.79 7.59
C MET A 116 -15.41 -10.49 7.04
N ILE A 117 -14.72 -9.82 6.12
CA ILE A 117 -13.39 -10.24 5.68
C ILE A 117 -12.38 -10.06 6.83
N TYR A 118 -11.45 -10.99 7.04
CA TYR A 118 -10.34 -10.79 7.99
C TYR A 118 -9.14 -10.12 7.29
N ARG A 119 -8.72 -8.94 7.76
CA ARG A 119 -7.66 -8.12 7.17
C ARG A 119 -6.35 -8.33 7.95
N ILE A 120 -5.40 -9.03 7.34
CA ILE A 120 -4.12 -9.38 7.96
C ILE A 120 -3.00 -8.64 7.24
N ALA A 121 -2.24 -7.80 7.95
CA ALA A 121 -1.02 -7.23 7.42
C ALA A 121 0.18 -8.10 7.77
N ILE A 122 1.08 -8.31 6.80
CA ILE A 122 2.34 -9.02 7.02
C ILE A 122 3.48 -8.13 6.56
N SER A 123 4.36 -7.79 7.49
CA SER A 123 5.56 -6.99 7.26
C SER A 123 6.81 -7.73 7.76
N GLY A 124 7.98 -7.31 7.29
CA GLY A 124 9.26 -7.83 7.74
C GLY A 124 10.40 -7.36 6.86
N SER A 125 11.64 -7.49 7.36
CA SER A 125 12.83 -7.08 6.63
C SER A 125 12.99 -7.88 5.32
N PRO A 126 13.60 -7.29 4.27
CA PRO A 126 13.95 -8.05 3.06
C PRO A 126 14.73 -9.31 3.41
N GLY A 127 14.37 -10.44 2.80
CA GLY A 127 15.05 -11.73 3.03
C GLY A 127 14.57 -12.52 4.26
N VAL A 128 13.62 -12.00 5.05
CA VAL A 128 13.03 -12.71 6.20
C VAL A 128 12.23 -13.97 5.82
N GLY A 129 11.95 -14.18 4.54
CA GLY A 129 11.13 -15.30 4.06
C GLY A 129 9.62 -14.97 3.96
N LYS A 130 9.27 -13.69 3.90
CA LYS A 130 7.88 -13.22 3.89
C LYS A 130 7.01 -13.81 2.78
N SER A 131 7.44 -13.76 1.52
CA SER A 131 6.63 -14.26 0.41
C SER A 131 6.40 -15.77 0.49
N SER A 132 7.41 -16.54 0.89
CA SER A 132 7.27 -17.98 1.15
C SER A 132 6.35 -18.28 2.33
N PHE A 133 6.44 -17.48 3.40
CA PHE A 133 5.52 -17.59 4.54
C PHE A 133 4.06 -17.29 4.13
N ILE A 134 3.83 -16.25 3.33
CA ILE A 134 2.51 -15.90 2.79
C ILE A 134 1.96 -17.00 1.90
N GLU A 135 2.79 -17.64 1.07
CA GLU A 135 2.37 -18.78 0.25
C GLU A 135 1.90 -19.95 1.12
N THR A 136 2.70 -20.36 2.10
CA THR A 136 2.31 -21.46 3.02
C THR A 136 1.07 -21.10 3.85
N LEU A 137 0.98 -19.88 4.37
CA LEU A 137 -0.19 -19.41 5.11
C LEU A 137 -1.45 -19.35 4.24
N GLY A 138 -1.33 -18.86 3.01
CA GLY A 138 -2.44 -18.81 2.05
C GLY A 138 -2.96 -20.20 1.72
N THR A 139 -2.08 -21.16 1.49
CA THR A 139 -2.44 -22.58 1.30
C THR A 139 -3.13 -23.15 2.53
N GLU A 140 -2.60 -22.91 3.73
CA GLU A 140 -3.21 -23.34 5.00
C GLU A 140 -4.65 -22.80 5.16
N LEU A 141 -4.85 -21.51 4.89
CA LEU A 141 -6.16 -20.87 4.95
C LEU A 141 -7.16 -21.48 3.97
N ILE A 142 -6.71 -21.81 2.75
CA ILE A 142 -7.56 -22.39 1.71
C ILE A 142 -7.88 -23.85 2.03
N GLU A 143 -6.88 -24.67 2.32
CA GLU A 143 -7.01 -26.12 2.44
C GLU A 143 -7.57 -26.56 3.78
N LYS A 144 -7.07 -26.01 4.89
CA LYS A 144 -7.48 -26.44 6.24
C LYS A 144 -8.65 -25.64 6.79
N ARG A 145 -8.78 -24.36 6.42
CA ARG A 145 -9.84 -23.46 6.92
C ARG A 145 -10.92 -23.13 5.89
N ASN A 146 -10.85 -23.71 4.69
CA ASN A 146 -11.84 -23.55 3.63
C ASN A 146 -12.11 -22.07 3.28
N LYS A 147 -11.06 -21.23 3.26
CA LYS A 147 -11.18 -19.79 2.98
C LYS A 147 -10.84 -19.43 1.53
N LYS A 148 -11.37 -18.32 1.06
CA LYS A 148 -10.96 -17.63 -0.17
C LYS A 148 -10.06 -16.45 0.21
N VAL A 149 -8.86 -16.40 -0.35
CA VAL A 149 -7.77 -15.52 0.12
C VAL A 149 -7.37 -14.52 -0.96
N ALA A 150 -7.36 -13.24 -0.63
CA ALA A 150 -6.78 -12.19 -1.46
C ALA A 150 -5.43 -11.76 -0.88
N ILE A 151 -4.44 -11.52 -1.73
CA ILE A 151 -3.14 -10.96 -1.36
C ILE A 151 -2.96 -9.65 -2.11
N LEU A 152 -2.82 -8.56 -1.37
CA LEU A 152 -2.57 -7.22 -1.88
C LEU A 152 -1.17 -6.80 -1.45
N THR A 153 -0.30 -6.45 -2.39
CA THR A 153 1.02 -5.91 -2.02
C THR A 153 0.97 -4.39 -1.93
N VAL A 154 1.74 -3.80 -1.02
CA VAL A 154 1.90 -2.35 -0.81
C VAL A 154 3.39 -2.00 -0.85
N ASP A 155 3.81 -1.36 -1.93
CA ASP A 155 5.17 -0.89 -2.20
C ASP A 155 5.17 0.62 -2.46
N PRO A 156 5.68 1.46 -1.55
CA PRO A 156 5.80 2.90 -1.77
C PRO A 156 6.73 3.27 -2.93
N THR A 157 7.70 2.41 -3.26
CA THR A 157 8.70 2.65 -4.32
C THR A 157 8.12 2.40 -5.72
N SER A 158 6.99 1.71 -5.83
CA SER A 158 6.25 1.57 -7.09
C SER A 158 5.86 2.93 -7.71
N ALA A 159 5.74 3.97 -6.89
CA ALA A 159 5.48 5.35 -7.29
C ALA A 159 6.58 5.94 -8.19
N SER A 160 7.83 5.51 -8.07
CA SER A 160 8.96 6.02 -8.88
C SER A 160 9.30 5.13 -10.08
N THR A 161 8.95 3.84 -10.03
CA THR A 161 9.30 2.86 -11.07
C THR A 161 8.18 2.60 -12.08
N GLY A 162 7.01 3.20 -11.91
CA GLY A 162 5.84 2.95 -12.76
C GLY A 162 5.24 1.56 -12.55
N GLY A 163 5.56 0.95 -11.40
CA GLY A 163 5.26 -0.42 -10.94
C GLY A 163 5.57 -1.54 -11.92
N SER A 164 5.41 -2.77 -11.45
CA SER A 164 5.68 -3.97 -12.23
C SER A 164 4.37 -4.57 -12.72
N LEU A 165 4.22 -4.73 -14.04
CA LEU A 165 3.06 -5.44 -14.63
C LEU A 165 3.12 -6.96 -14.43
N LEU A 166 4.31 -7.51 -14.14
CA LEU A 166 4.62 -8.95 -14.13
C LEU A 166 5.47 -9.36 -12.89
N GLY A 167 5.66 -8.45 -11.94
CA GLY A 167 6.66 -8.61 -10.88
C GLY A 167 6.36 -9.77 -9.93
N ASP A 168 7.41 -10.46 -9.49
CA ASP A 168 7.50 -11.37 -8.32
C ASP A 168 6.39 -12.40 -8.04
N LEU A 169 5.45 -12.64 -8.97
CA LEU A 169 4.55 -13.81 -8.96
C LEU A 169 5.34 -15.13 -8.99
N THR A 170 6.61 -15.08 -9.40
CA THR A 170 7.57 -16.19 -9.35
C THR A 170 7.83 -16.71 -7.94
N ARG A 171 7.52 -15.93 -6.89
CA ARG A 171 7.70 -16.31 -5.47
C ARG A 171 6.47 -16.94 -4.80
N MET A 172 5.29 -16.90 -5.44
CA MET A 172 4.05 -17.50 -4.92
C MET A 172 3.39 -18.37 -6.01
N GLN A 173 4.12 -19.39 -6.46
CA GLN A 173 3.79 -20.16 -7.66
C GLN A 173 2.53 -21.01 -7.47
N GLU A 174 2.36 -21.65 -6.32
CA GLU A 174 1.23 -22.54 -6.08
C GLU A 174 -0.03 -21.73 -5.82
N LEU A 175 0.10 -20.69 -5.00
CA LEU A 175 -1.04 -19.84 -4.66
C LEU A 175 -1.55 -19.04 -5.87
N SER A 176 -0.68 -18.62 -6.80
CA SER A 176 -1.09 -17.91 -8.02
C SER A 176 -2.02 -18.73 -8.94
N LYS A 177 -1.85 -20.05 -8.95
CA LYS A 177 -2.66 -21.00 -9.74
C LYS A 177 -3.97 -21.38 -9.05
N ASN A 178 -4.04 -21.23 -7.73
CA ASN A 178 -5.21 -21.64 -6.97
C ASN A 178 -6.43 -20.75 -7.29
N PRO A 179 -7.59 -21.31 -7.69
CA PRO A 179 -8.78 -20.52 -8.05
C PRO A 179 -9.40 -19.77 -6.87
N ARG A 180 -9.10 -20.19 -5.63
CA ARG A 180 -9.55 -19.55 -4.39
C ARG A 180 -8.60 -18.47 -3.89
N ALA A 181 -7.48 -18.26 -4.59
CA ALA A 181 -6.55 -17.19 -4.33
C ALA A 181 -6.63 -16.09 -5.38
N PHE A 182 -6.41 -14.85 -4.96
CA PHE A 182 -6.23 -13.71 -5.85
C PHE A 182 -5.05 -12.89 -5.37
N ILE A 183 -4.12 -12.58 -6.27
CA ILE A 183 -2.91 -11.83 -5.96
C ILE A 183 -2.91 -10.57 -6.81
N ARG A 184 -2.82 -9.41 -6.16
CA ARG A 184 -2.73 -8.09 -6.81
C ARG A 184 -1.54 -7.34 -6.27
N GLN A 185 -0.70 -6.86 -7.18
CA GLN A 185 0.42 -6.01 -6.81
C GLN A 185 -0.03 -4.56 -6.62
N SER A 186 0.78 -3.81 -5.88
CA SER A 186 0.53 -2.38 -5.64
C SER A 186 0.30 -1.61 -6.94
N PRO A 187 -0.64 -0.67 -6.94
CA PRO A 187 -0.76 0.29 -8.02
C PRO A 187 0.50 1.14 -8.16
N THR A 188 0.71 1.61 -9.38
CA THR A 188 1.78 2.53 -9.78
C THR A 188 1.54 3.97 -9.33
N SER A 189 0.51 4.20 -8.51
CA SER A 189 0.02 5.53 -8.18
C SER A 189 1.08 6.33 -7.43
N GLY A 190 1.56 7.40 -8.07
CA GLY A 190 2.55 8.31 -7.51
C GLY A 190 2.17 8.78 -6.09
N SER A 191 3.16 8.75 -5.20
CA SER A 191 3.10 8.97 -3.75
C SER A 191 2.46 7.83 -2.92
N LEU A 192 2.94 7.69 -1.68
CA LEU A 192 2.45 6.72 -0.71
C LEU A 192 0.93 6.82 -0.50
N GLY A 193 0.38 8.04 -0.48
CA GLY A 193 -1.06 8.30 -0.31
C GLY A 193 -1.93 7.64 -1.40
N GLY A 194 -1.48 7.73 -2.66
CA GLY A 194 -2.15 7.08 -3.79
C GLY A 194 -2.16 5.56 -3.66
N VAL A 195 -1.04 4.96 -3.26
CA VAL A 195 -0.92 3.50 -3.09
C VAL A 195 -1.83 3.03 -1.96
N THR A 196 -1.87 3.77 -0.85
CA THR A 196 -2.73 3.45 0.28
C THR A 196 -4.21 3.55 -0.09
N ARG A 197 -4.61 4.59 -0.83
CA ARG A 197 -5.99 4.76 -1.32
C ARG A 197 -6.46 3.56 -2.14
N GLY A 198 -5.69 3.19 -3.18
CA GLY A 198 -6.05 2.07 -4.04
C GLY A 198 -6.15 0.76 -3.24
N THR A 199 -5.30 0.57 -2.23
CA THR A 199 -5.34 -0.61 -1.37
C THR A 199 -6.61 -0.65 -0.50
N HIS A 200 -7.04 0.47 0.09
CA HIS A 200 -8.29 0.53 0.86
C HIS A 200 -9.51 0.16 0.02
N GLU A 201 -9.60 0.74 -1.18
CA GLU A 201 -10.69 0.48 -2.11
C GLU A 201 -10.63 -0.98 -2.61
N ALA A 202 -9.44 -1.53 -2.85
CA ALA A 202 -9.24 -2.93 -3.20
C ALA A 202 -9.70 -3.90 -2.10
N ILE A 203 -9.47 -3.59 -0.81
CA ILE A 203 -9.97 -4.40 0.30
C ILE A 203 -11.51 -4.50 0.26
N ILE A 204 -12.20 -3.38 0.03
CA ILE A 204 -13.67 -3.35 -0.07
C ILE A 204 -14.14 -4.17 -1.27
N LEU A 205 -13.43 -4.08 -2.40
CA LEU A 205 -13.72 -4.88 -3.59
C LEU A 205 -13.52 -6.38 -3.34
N CYS A 206 -12.47 -6.78 -2.62
CA CYS A 206 -12.25 -8.17 -2.23
C CYS A 206 -13.36 -8.68 -1.30
N GLU A 207 -13.77 -7.87 -0.31
CA GLU A 207 -14.88 -8.19 0.58
C GLU A 207 -16.18 -8.43 -0.20
N GLY A 208 -16.54 -7.52 -1.11
CA GLY A 208 -17.70 -7.64 -1.98
C GLY A 208 -17.63 -8.77 -3.01
N ALA A 209 -16.43 -9.21 -3.40
CA ALA A 209 -16.20 -10.37 -4.28
C ALA A 209 -16.19 -11.73 -3.53
N GLY A 210 -16.54 -11.71 -2.24
CA GLY A 210 -16.70 -12.89 -1.41
C GLY A 210 -15.37 -13.52 -0.95
N TYR A 211 -14.33 -12.72 -0.76
CA TYR A 211 -13.10 -13.17 -0.10
C TYR A 211 -13.28 -13.17 1.42
N ASP A 212 -12.75 -14.19 2.09
CA ASP A 212 -12.85 -14.34 3.54
C ASP A 212 -11.65 -13.72 4.27
N VAL A 213 -10.49 -13.71 3.62
CA VAL A 213 -9.25 -13.15 4.17
C VAL A 213 -8.57 -12.29 3.11
N VAL A 214 -8.09 -11.11 3.53
CA VAL A 214 -7.17 -10.31 2.74
C VAL A 214 -5.85 -10.18 3.49
N ILE A 215 -4.77 -10.63 2.86
CA ILE A 215 -3.40 -10.46 3.32
C ILE A 215 -2.81 -9.24 2.62
N ILE A 216 -2.28 -8.32 3.41
CA ILE A 216 -1.68 -7.07 2.94
C ILE A 216 -0.18 -7.17 3.19
N GLU A 217 0.58 -7.38 2.12
CA GLU A 217 2.03 -7.53 2.18
C GLU A 217 2.70 -6.17 1.99
N THR A 218 3.56 -5.75 2.92
CA THR A 218 4.44 -4.59 2.67
C THR A 218 5.72 -5.01 1.94
N VAL A 219 6.21 -4.18 1.03
CA VAL A 219 7.51 -4.37 0.39
C VAL A 219 8.53 -3.45 1.06
N GLY A 220 9.25 -3.99 2.06
CA GLY A 220 10.46 -3.37 2.61
C GLY A 220 10.29 -2.37 3.75
N VAL A 221 11.42 -1.74 4.10
CA VAL A 221 11.63 -0.88 5.29
C VAL A 221 11.21 0.56 5.03
N GLY A 222 10.17 1.06 5.72
CA GLY A 222 9.62 2.38 5.36
C GLY A 222 8.59 2.98 6.32
N GLN A 223 7.77 3.87 5.75
CA GLN A 223 6.56 4.46 6.34
C GLN A 223 5.30 3.68 5.93
N SER A 224 5.41 2.72 5.00
CA SER A 224 4.32 1.87 4.55
C SER A 224 3.73 1.04 5.68
N GLU A 225 4.54 0.61 6.64
CA GLU A 225 4.16 -0.22 7.76
C GLU A 225 3.11 0.47 8.63
N TYR A 226 3.26 1.77 8.87
CA TYR A 226 2.26 2.57 9.58
C TYR A 226 0.95 2.66 8.81
N ALA A 227 1.01 2.95 7.51
CA ALA A 227 -0.18 3.02 6.69
C ALA A 227 -0.91 1.67 6.64
N VAL A 228 -0.15 0.57 6.50
CA VAL A 228 -0.70 -0.79 6.47
C VAL A 228 -1.27 -1.21 7.84
N ALA A 229 -0.63 -0.82 8.95
CA ALA A 229 -1.16 -1.05 10.30
C ALA A 229 -2.48 -0.30 10.58
N GLU A 230 -2.76 0.75 9.81
CA GLU A 230 -4.02 1.50 9.85
C GLU A 230 -5.05 0.98 8.82
N MET A 231 -4.76 -0.12 8.11
CA MET A 231 -5.67 -0.74 7.15
C MET A 231 -6.02 -2.20 7.43
N CYS A 232 -5.38 -2.81 8.42
CA CYS A 232 -5.60 -4.20 8.83
C CYS A 232 -6.27 -4.31 10.21
N ASP A 233 -6.79 -5.50 10.49
CA ASP A 233 -7.27 -5.90 11.81
C ASP A 233 -6.12 -6.45 12.64
N LEU A 234 -5.28 -7.31 12.06
CA LEU A 234 -4.06 -7.86 12.69
C LEU A 234 -2.80 -7.40 11.93
N PHE A 235 -1.79 -6.93 12.65
CA PHE A 235 -0.46 -6.65 12.09
C PHE A 235 0.56 -7.71 12.55
N CYS A 236 1.00 -8.55 11.63
CA CYS A 236 2.00 -9.59 11.84
C CYS A 236 3.38 -9.12 11.38
N LEU A 237 4.36 -9.12 12.29
CA LEU A 237 5.75 -8.79 12.00
C LEU A 237 6.60 -10.06 11.92
N LEU A 238 7.20 -10.32 10.76
CA LEU A 238 8.16 -11.39 10.56
C LEU A 238 9.57 -10.93 10.93
N LEU A 239 10.29 -11.78 11.64
CA LEU A 239 11.63 -11.52 12.18
C LEU A 239 12.61 -12.60 11.72
N SER A 240 13.83 -12.20 11.37
CA SER A 240 14.89 -13.14 10.99
C SER A 240 15.67 -13.57 12.24
N PRO A 241 16.04 -14.86 12.39
CA PRO A 241 16.83 -15.33 13.52
C PRO A 241 18.33 -14.97 13.41
N ALA A 242 18.78 -14.49 12.25
CA ALA A 242 20.21 -14.47 11.89
C ALA A 242 20.92 -13.10 11.99
N HIS A 243 20.30 -12.06 12.56
CA HIS A 243 20.92 -10.73 12.65
C HIS A 243 20.83 -10.17 14.07
N GLY A 244 21.90 -10.35 14.86
CA GLY A 244 21.98 -9.92 16.27
C GLY A 244 21.86 -8.41 16.50
N ASP A 245 21.98 -7.59 15.46
CA ASP A 245 21.78 -6.14 15.52
C ASP A 245 20.36 -5.69 15.08
N GLU A 246 19.48 -6.62 14.69
CA GLU A 246 18.13 -6.26 14.23
C GLU A 246 17.19 -5.80 15.35
N LEU A 247 17.50 -5.98 16.64
CA LEU A 247 16.72 -5.28 17.68
C LEU A 247 16.86 -3.75 17.57
N GLN A 248 17.98 -3.25 17.02
CA GLN A 248 18.14 -1.86 16.59
C GLN A 248 17.58 -1.59 15.18
N GLY A 249 17.55 -2.60 14.31
CA GLY A 249 17.06 -2.52 12.92
C GLY A 249 15.53 -2.58 12.74
N VAL A 250 14.83 -3.32 13.60
CA VAL A 250 13.38 -3.21 13.78
C VAL A 250 13.16 -1.89 14.50
N LYS A 251 12.94 -0.83 13.72
CA LYS A 251 12.65 0.51 14.22
C LYS A 251 11.65 0.36 15.37
N ARG A 252 12.01 0.87 16.56
CA ARG A 252 11.18 0.87 17.78
C ARG A 252 9.69 1.11 17.49
N GLY A 253 9.38 1.97 16.53
CA GLY A 253 8.01 2.26 16.09
C GLY A 253 7.24 1.15 15.35
N ILE A 254 7.87 0.20 14.64
CA ILE A 254 7.15 -0.90 13.95
C ILE A 254 6.74 -1.97 14.96
N MET A 255 7.59 -2.25 15.95
CA MET A 255 7.30 -3.24 16.99
C MET A 255 6.08 -2.85 17.83
N GLU A 256 5.86 -1.54 18.03
CA GLU A 256 4.69 -0.96 18.70
C GLU A 256 3.38 -1.17 17.91
N LEU A 257 3.46 -1.43 16.60
CA LEU A 257 2.30 -1.70 15.76
C LEU A 257 1.91 -3.18 15.73
N ALA A 258 2.82 -4.08 16.12
CA ALA A 258 2.66 -5.51 15.95
C ALA A 258 1.70 -6.14 16.97
N ASP A 259 0.70 -6.85 16.45
CA ASP A 259 -0.23 -7.66 17.23
C ASP A 259 0.28 -9.10 17.38
N LEU A 260 1.15 -9.54 16.46
CA LEU A 260 1.79 -10.85 16.42
C LEU A 260 3.20 -10.72 15.85
N LEU A 261 4.17 -11.40 16.45
CA LEU A 261 5.54 -11.49 15.94
C LEU A 261 5.87 -12.94 15.63
N VAL A 262 6.57 -13.18 14.51
CA VAL A 262 6.94 -14.53 14.08
C VAL A 262 8.41 -14.54 13.69
N VAL A 263 9.23 -15.26 14.45
CA VAL A 263 10.61 -15.54 14.08
C VAL A 263 10.60 -16.66 13.06
N THR A 264 10.96 -16.34 11.82
CA THR A 264 10.96 -17.29 10.70
C THR A 264 12.22 -18.14 10.69
N LYS A 265 12.29 -19.12 9.77
CA LYS A 265 13.47 -19.99 9.57
C LYS A 265 13.90 -20.74 10.84
N ASP A 266 12.93 -21.16 11.65
CA ASP A 266 13.15 -22.02 12.84
C ASP A 266 13.42 -23.49 12.42
N ASP A 267 14.53 -23.69 11.70
CA ASP A 267 14.95 -24.97 11.14
C ASP A 267 16.49 -25.07 11.03
N GLY A 268 16.99 -26.30 11.05
CA GLY A 268 18.42 -26.62 10.91
C GLY A 268 19.30 -25.83 11.89
N ASP A 269 20.38 -25.25 11.37
CA ASP A 269 21.37 -24.50 12.15
C ASP A 269 20.84 -23.19 12.76
N LEU A 270 19.64 -22.75 12.36
CA LEU A 270 19.03 -21.51 12.83
C LEU A 270 18.10 -21.69 14.02
N GLU A 271 17.72 -22.92 14.40
CA GLU A 271 16.78 -23.16 15.50
C GLU A 271 17.23 -22.54 16.83
N THR A 272 18.51 -22.69 17.18
CA THR A 272 19.05 -22.12 18.42
C THR A 272 18.98 -20.59 18.40
N LYS A 273 19.30 -19.97 17.26
CA LYS A 273 19.22 -18.52 17.10
C LYS A 273 17.79 -18.02 17.12
N ALA A 274 16.85 -18.77 16.53
CA ALA A 274 15.43 -18.45 16.55
C ALA A 274 14.85 -18.48 17.97
N LYS A 275 15.26 -19.44 18.81
CA LYS A 275 14.90 -19.49 20.24
C LYS A 275 15.42 -18.29 21.03
N ILE A 276 16.68 -17.92 20.81
CA ILE A 276 17.29 -16.73 21.45
C ILE A 276 16.52 -15.46 21.03
N THR A 277 16.33 -15.27 19.72
CA THR A 277 15.59 -14.14 19.15
C THR A 277 14.18 -14.06 19.74
N GLN A 278 13.45 -15.18 19.80
CA GLN A 278 12.12 -15.23 20.41
C GLN A 278 12.15 -14.73 21.86
N ALA A 279 13.10 -15.18 22.67
CA ALA A 279 13.23 -14.77 24.07
C ALA A 279 13.53 -13.28 24.22
N GLU A 280 14.39 -12.72 23.36
CA GLU A 280 14.72 -11.29 23.32
C GLU A 280 13.49 -10.43 23.02
N TYR A 281 12.71 -10.77 22.00
CA TYR A 281 11.49 -10.03 21.66
C TYR A 281 10.39 -10.19 22.73
N ILE A 282 10.24 -11.37 23.33
CA ILE A 282 9.34 -11.56 24.50
C ILE A 282 9.76 -10.64 25.65
N SER A 283 11.06 -10.51 25.90
CA SER A 283 11.59 -9.61 26.93
C SER A 283 11.30 -8.14 26.60
N ALA A 284 11.55 -7.73 25.36
CA ALA A 284 11.31 -6.36 24.90
C ALA A 284 9.82 -5.96 24.99
N LEU A 285 8.90 -6.86 24.63
CA LEU A 285 7.46 -6.62 24.68
C LEU A 285 6.93 -6.33 26.09
N LYS A 286 7.61 -6.81 27.15
CA LYS A 286 7.22 -6.53 28.55
C LYS A 286 7.32 -5.04 28.90
N PHE A 287 8.18 -4.29 28.20
CA PHE A 287 8.39 -2.87 28.43
C PHE A 287 7.50 -2.00 27.55
N MET A 288 6.71 -2.60 26.66
CA MET A 288 5.84 -1.88 25.74
C MET A 288 4.40 -1.87 26.24
N ARG A 289 3.69 -0.77 25.95
CA ARG A 289 2.26 -0.70 26.18
C ARG A 289 1.54 -1.42 25.05
N PRO A 290 0.61 -2.35 25.35
CA PRO A 290 -0.21 -2.95 24.31
C PRO A 290 -1.02 -1.90 23.55
N ARG A 291 -1.03 -2.00 22.22
CA ARG A 291 -1.86 -1.16 21.34
C ARG A 291 -3.36 -1.45 21.54
N ILE A 292 -3.69 -2.73 21.71
CA ILE A 292 -5.05 -3.20 21.94
C ILE A 292 -5.19 -3.57 23.42
N ARG A 293 -6.22 -3.01 24.06
CA ARG A 293 -6.50 -3.31 25.47
C ARG A 293 -6.76 -4.81 25.62
N ASN A 294 -6.10 -5.43 26.59
CA ASN A 294 -6.22 -6.86 26.92
C ASN A 294 -5.66 -7.85 25.88
N TRP A 295 -5.06 -7.39 24.78
CA TRP A 295 -4.25 -8.25 23.91
C TRP A 295 -2.77 -8.05 24.19
N LYS A 296 -2.04 -9.13 24.49
CA LYS A 296 -0.57 -9.09 24.61
C LYS A 296 0.01 -9.73 23.36
N PRO A 297 0.77 -9.00 22.53
CA PRO A 297 1.37 -9.59 21.35
C PRO A 297 2.23 -10.81 21.69
N ARG A 298 2.03 -11.91 20.98
CA ARG A 298 2.80 -13.14 21.16
C ARG A 298 3.97 -13.17 20.18
N VAL A 299 5.04 -13.87 20.55
CA VAL A 299 6.20 -14.12 19.68
C VAL A 299 6.25 -15.62 19.42
N LEU A 300 5.97 -16.02 18.18
CA LEU A 300 6.01 -17.41 17.74
C LEU A 300 7.28 -17.68 16.93
N ARG A 301 7.59 -18.96 16.74
CA ARG A 301 8.64 -19.43 15.83
C ARG A 301 7.99 -20.24 14.72
N SER A 302 8.45 -20.06 13.50
CA SER A 302 7.91 -20.76 12.34
C SER A 302 8.98 -21.07 11.30
N SER A 303 8.81 -22.18 10.60
CA SER A 303 9.57 -22.53 9.41
C SER A 303 8.62 -23.08 8.35
N ILE A 304 8.79 -22.64 7.10
CA ILE A 304 8.05 -23.21 5.96
C ILE A 304 8.43 -24.67 5.70
N MET A 305 9.59 -25.12 6.19
CA MET A 305 10.02 -26.52 6.14
C MET A 305 9.26 -27.40 7.15
N LYS A 306 8.52 -26.77 8.07
CA LYS A 306 7.71 -27.37 9.14
C LYS A 306 6.29 -26.80 9.07
N PRO A 307 5.43 -27.20 8.10
CA PRO A 307 4.13 -26.59 7.86
C PRO A 307 3.22 -26.50 9.10
N GLU A 308 3.34 -27.44 10.02
CA GLU A 308 2.64 -27.43 11.31
C GLU A 308 2.97 -26.22 12.19
N SER A 309 4.15 -25.63 12.01
CA SER A 309 4.52 -24.37 12.66
C SER A 309 3.76 -23.17 12.08
N VAL A 310 3.49 -23.17 10.78
CA VAL A 310 2.66 -22.14 10.11
C VAL A 310 1.20 -22.30 10.52
N SER A 311 0.70 -23.54 10.65
CA SER A 311 -0.63 -23.82 11.22
C SER A 311 -0.82 -23.17 12.60
N LYS A 312 0.15 -23.33 13.51
CA LYS A 312 0.10 -22.70 14.85
C LYS A 312 0.05 -21.18 14.78
N VAL A 313 0.77 -20.58 13.83
CA VAL A 313 0.69 -19.12 13.61
C VAL A 313 -0.70 -18.73 13.09
N CYS A 314 -1.27 -19.52 12.16
CA CYS A 314 -2.63 -19.30 11.68
C CYS A 314 -3.66 -19.43 12.82
N ASP A 315 -3.50 -20.40 13.73
CA ASP A 315 -4.37 -20.56 14.90
C ASP A 315 -4.32 -19.32 15.78
N GLU A 316 -3.13 -18.81 16.10
CA GLU A 316 -2.94 -17.58 16.87
C GLU A 316 -3.58 -16.35 16.19
N MET A 317 -3.53 -16.27 14.86
CA MET A 317 -4.21 -15.20 14.13
C MET A 317 -5.74 -15.28 14.31
N TYR A 318 -6.33 -16.47 14.39
CA TYR A 318 -7.77 -16.60 14.65
C TYR A 318 -8.12 -16.41 16.12
N ASP A 319 -7.26 -16.81 17.06
CA ASP A 319 -7.41 -16.47 18.49
C ASP A 319 -7.47 -14.95 18.67
N PHE A 320 -6.61 -14.20 17.97
CA PHE A 320 -6.68 -12.74 17.94
C PHE A 320 -8.00 -12.24 17.38
N TRP A 321 -8.43 -12.76 16.22
CA TRP A 321 -9.67 -12.37 15.57
C TRP A 321 -10.87 -12.54 16.50
N GLU A 322 -10.98 -13.68 17.18
CA GLU A 322 -12.03 -13.95 18.16
C GLU A 322 -11.95 -12.98 19.36
N HIS A 323 -10.75 -12.72 19.87
CA HIS A 323 -10.53 -11.80 20.99
C HIS A 323 -11.00 -10.38 20.66
N ILE A 324 -10.59 -9.81 19.53
CA ILE A 324 -10.93 -8.42 19.17
C ILE A 324 -12.37 -8.25 18.70
N SER A 325 -12.99 -9.33 18.25
CA SER A 325 -14.37 -9.27 17.77
C SER A 325 -15.38 -9.40 18.91
N SER A 326 -15.12 -10.32 19.86
CA SER A 326 -16.00 -10.55 21.02
C SER A 326 -16.08 -9.36 21.97
N ASN A 327 -15.05 -8.51 22.00
CA ASN A 327 -14.98 -7.35 22.89
C ASN A 327 -15.35 -6.01 22.22
N GLY A 328 -15.80 -6.02 20.95
CA GLY A 328 -16.18 -4.83 20.19
C GLY A 328 -15.02 -4.00 19.64
N THR A 329 -13.77 -4.30 20.01
CA THR A 329 -12.57 -3.55 19.59
C THR A 329 -12.42 -3.54 18.08
N LEU A 330 -12.74 -4.64 17.39
CA LEU A 330 -12.65 -4.74 15.93
C LEU A 330 -13.47 -3.63 15.24
N MET A 331 -14.72 -3.46 15.66
CA MET A 331 -15.63 -2.48 15.05
C MET A 331 -15.22 -1.05 15.35
N GLU A 332 -14.76 -0.78 16.57
CA GLU A 332 -14.21 0.53 16.94
C GLU A 332 -12.95 0.87 16.13
N LYS A 333 -12.03 -0.09 16.01
CA LYS A 333 -10.82 0.03 15.20
C LYS A 333 -11.17 0.34 13.75
N ARG A 334 -12.05 -0.44 13.12
CA ARG A 334 -12.47 -0.23 11.72
C ARG A 334 -13.17 1.12 11.51
N LYS A 335 -14.03 1.57 12.43
CA LYS A 335 -14.67 2.91 12.34
C LYS A 335 -13.65 4.05 12.42
N SER A 336 -12.69 3.95 13.34
CA SER A 336 -11.60 4.92 13.48
C SER A 336 -10.74 4.96 12.21
N GLN A 337 -10.38 3.80 11.68
CA GLN A 337 -9.63 3.65 10.43
C GLN A 337 -10.37 4.32 9.25
N LEU A 338 -11.66 4.03 9.04
CA LEU A 338 -12.46 4.65 7.97
C LEU A 338 -12.43 6.20 8.03
N THR A 339 -12.52 6.76 9.23
CA THR A 339 -12.48 8.22 9.42
C THR A 339 -11.10 8.78 9.07
N LYS A 340 -10.02 8.11 9.49
CA LYS A 340 -8.65 8.51 9.13
C LYS A 340 -8.42 8.43 7.62
N TRP A 341 -8.94 7.39 6.97
CA TRP A 341 -8.79 7.22 5.51
C TRP A 341 -9.50 8.32 4.74
N MET A 342 -10.73 8.69 5.14
CA MET A 342 -11.45 9.82 4.55
C MET A 342 -10.60 11.09 4.58
N TRP A 343 -10.03 11.43 5.74
CA TRP A 343 -9.18 12.63 5.86
C TRP A 343 -7.86 12.52 5.09
N SER A 344 -7.28 11.31 4.97
CA SER A 344 -6.12 11.09 4.12
C SER A 344 -6.46 11.35 2.65
N HIS A 345 -7.59 10.82 2.17
CA HIS A 345 -8.05 11.04 0.80
C HIS A 345 -8.33 12.52 0.52
N VAL A 346 -8.95 13.23 1.47
CA VAL A 346 -9.17 14.68 1.36
C VAL A 346 -7.84 15.41 1.20
N ARG A 347 -6.83 15.09 2.03
CA ARG A 347 -5.51 15.71 1.94
C ARG A 347 -4.84 15.45 0.59
N ASP A 348 -4.88 14.20 0.13
CA ASP A 348 -4.25 13.80 -1.13
C ASP A 348 -4.96 14.44 -2.33
N GLU A 349 -6.29 14.49 -2.33
CA GLU A 349 -7.05 15.12 -3.41
C GLU A 349 -6.88 16.63 -3.40
N ILE A 350 -6.88 17.29 -2.23
CA ILE A 350 -6.56 18.73 -2.13
C ILE A 350 -5.19 19.01 -2.73
N MET A 351 -4.16 18.21 -2.42
CA MET A 351 -2.82 18.40 -2.99
C MET A 351 -2.79 18.14 -4.50
N ASN A 352 -3.51 17.14 -4.98
CA ASN A 352 -3.63 16.83 -6.41
C ASN A 352 -4.34 17.95 -7.18
N VAL A 353 -5.41 18.50 -6.61
CA VAL A 353 -6.15 19.67 -7.10
C VAL A 353 -5.20 20.88 -7.08
N PHE A 354 -4.66 21.24 -5.92
CA PHE A 354 -3.80 22.41 -5.74
C PHE A 354 -2.61 22.44 -6.71
N SER A 355 -1.84 21.35 -6.80
CA SER A 355 -0.65 21.27 -7.65
C SER A 355 -0.95 21.37 -9.16
N LYS A 356 -2.15 20.98 -9.59
CA LYS A 356 -2.59 21.05 -10.99
C LYS A 356 -3.34 22.33 -11.34
N HIS A 357 -3.62 23.17 -10.35
CA HIS A 357 -4.31 24.43 -10.59
C HIS A 357 -3.46 25.31 -11.53
N PRO A 358 -4.00 25.83 -12.64
CA PRO A 358 -3.18 26.50 -13.68
C PRO A 358 -2.30 27.63 -13.14
N ARG A 359 -2.84 28.47 -12.23
CA ARG A 359 -2.08 29.57 -11.59
C ARG A 359 -0.94 29.10 -10.69
N ILE A 360 -1.11 27.93 -10.07
CA ILE A 360 -0.13 27.35 -9.15
C ILE A 360 0.98 26.72 -9.97
N ALA A 361 0.62 25.86 -10.93
CA ALA A 361 1.57 25.19 -11.80
C ALA A 361 2.51 26.17 -12.52
N SER A 362 2.01 27.34 -12.94
CA SER A 362 2.83 28.38 -13.57
C SER A 362 3.81 29.07 -12.61
N LEU A 363 3.46 29.17 -11.32
CA LEU A 363 4.23 29.91 -10.31
C LEU A 363 5.24 29.03 -9.56
N THR A 364 4.96 27.72 -9.44
CA THR A 364 5.75 26.77 -8.64
C THR A 364 7.23 26.77 -9.02
N ALA A 365 7.55 26.67 -10.32
CA ALA A 365 8.94 26.57 -10.78
C ALA A 365 9.79 27.80 -10.36
N THR A 366 9.20 29.00 -10.43
CA THR A 366 9.88 30.23 -10.01
C THR A 366 10.09 30.27 -8.52
N LEU A 367 9.07 29.96 -7.72
CA LEU A 367 9.17 29.99 -6.25
C LEU A 367 10.13 28.92 -5.72
N GLU A 368 10.18 27.73 -6.32
CA GLU A 368 11.16 26.70 -5.97
C GLU A 368 12.60 27.17 -6.19
N GLN A 369 12.88 27.87 -7.30
CA GLN A 369 14.20 28.47 -7.55
C GLN A 369 14.54 29.57 -6.54
N GLU A 370 13.58 30.42 -6.17
CA GLU A 370 13.79 31.46 -5.14
C GLU A 370 14.08 30.85 -3.76
N VAL A 371 13.40 29.75 -3.40
CA VAL A 371 13.68 29.00 -2.16
C VAL A 371 15.06 28.35 -2.20
N GLN A 372 15.40 27.66 -3.29
CA GLN A 372 16.69 26.96 -3.42
C GLN A 372 17.89 27.92 -3.41
N SER A 373 17.71 29.12 -3.97
CA SER A 373 18.73 30.19 -3.96
C SER A 373 18.73 31.03 -2.68
N GLY A 374 17.84 30.73 -1.71
CA GLY A 374 17.75 31.45 -0.44
C GLY A 374 17.17 32.86 -0.53
N LYS A 375 16.54 33.23 -1.65
CA LYS A 375 15.89 34.56 -1.82
C LYS A 375 14.63 34.72 -0.98
N ILE A 376 13.88 33.63 -0.78
CA ILE A 376 12.70 33.59 0.09
C ILE A 376 12.72 32.31 0.94
N THR A 377 12.01 32.33 2.06
CA THR A 377 11.86 31.13 2.89
C THR A 377 10.81 30.17 2.31
N PRO A 378 10.90 28.85 2.58
CA PRO A 378 9.87 27.89 2.18
C PRO A 378 8.46 28.26 2.68
N GLY A 379 8.37 28.81 3.90
CA GLY A 379 7.09 29.24 4.47
C GLY A 379 6.44 30.38 3.68
N LEU A 380 7.22 31.40 3.30
CA LEU A 380 6.72 32.51 2.48
C LEU A 380 6.33 32.05 1.07
N ALA A 381 7.11 31.16 0.46
CA ALA A 381 6.78 30.57 -0.84
C ALA A 381 5.44 29.80 -0.78
N ALA A 382 5.24 28.97 0.25
CA ALA A 382 4.01 28.24 0.45
C ALA A 382 2.81 29.17 0.67
N GLU A 383 2.95 30.23 1.47
CA GLU A 383 1.91 31.23 1.67
C GLU A 383 1.52 31.92 0.35
N LYS A 384 2.51 32.31 -0.48
CA LYS A 384 2.26 32.88 -1.80
C LYS A 384 1.44 31.94 -2.69
N LEU A 385 1.79 30.65 -2.74
CA LEU A 385 1.04 29.67 -3.52
C LEU A 385 -0.40 29.53 -2.99
N ILE A 386 -0.59 29.46 -1.67
CA ILE A 386 -1.92 29.36 -1.05
C ILE A 386 -2.79 30.59 -1.35
N ARG A 387 -2.23 31.79 -1.22
CA ARG A 387 -2.92 33.04 -1.53
C ARG A 387 -3.39 33.08 -2.99
N VAL A 388 -2.51 32.71 -3.92
CA VAL A 388 -2.83 32.63 -5.36
C VAL A 388 -3.93 31.60 -5.63
N PHE A 389 -3.95 30.46 -4.93
CA PHE A 389 -4.97 29.44 -5.08
C PHE A 389 -6.36 29.94 -4.64
N PHE A 390 -6.43 30.66 -3.52
CA PHE A 390 -7.69 31.26 -3.03
C PHE A 390 -8.05 32.59 -3.72
N GLY A 391 -7.14 33.16 -4.52
CA GLY A 391 -7.35 34.43 -5.20
C GLY A 391 -7.32 35.63 -4.25
N ILE A 392 -6.54 35.56 -3.17
CA ILE A 392 -6.42 36.58 -2.11
C ILE A 392 -5.05 37.26 -2.11
#